data_AF-A0AAN9BBJ2-F1
#
_entry.id   AF-A0AAN9BBJ2-F1
#
_cell.length_a   1.000
_cell.length_b   1.000
_cell.length_c   1.000
_cell.angle_alpha   90.00
_cell.angle_beta   90.00
_cell.angle_gamma   90.00
#
_symmetry.space_group_name_H-M   'P 1'
#
loop_
_entity.id
_entity.type
_entity.pdbx_description
1 polymer ?
#
loop_
_entity_poly.entity_id
_entity_poly.type
_entity_poly.pdbx_seq_one_letter_code
_entity_poly.pdbx_strand_id
1 'polypeptide(L)'
;MHWTLRSVYSGVMALLLHLSVHVEAGIGCFKCSSINGSVPGCRDPFHPAMGDFYHRFCRQTVTHRVGQFPAKYCTKIKGINTRTKAELLVRSCDMESGFDNTCGTFIFEGDEYHGCLMSCKSHACNSAVSSFSAGGCGWSRWWSSYGRSLVVLWIVSIFSGIIL
;
A
#
# COMPACT_ATOMS: atom_id res chain seq x y z
N MET A 1 -33.35 43.02 -11.65
CA MET A 1 -33.66 41.59 -11.37
C MET A 1 -32.52 40.68 -11.85
N HIS A 2 -31.26 40.94 -11.47
CA HIS A 2 -30.08 40.22 -11.99
C HIS A 2 -29.33 39.39 -10.92
N TRP A 3 -29.77 39.47 -9.66
CA TRP A 3 -29.14 38.84 -8.49
C TRP A 3 -29.53 37.37 -8.28
N THR A 4 -30.57 36.87 -8.96
CA THR A 4 -31.11 35.52 -8.78
C THR A 4 -30.34 34.46 -9.57
N LEU A 5 -29.92 34.77 -10.80
CA LEU A 5 -29.20 33.84 -11.68
C LEU A 5 -27.81 33.45 -11.15
N ARG A 6 -27.03 34.40 -10.66
CA ARG A 6 -25.70 34.12 -10.07
C ARG A 6 -25.78 33.25 -8.82
N SER A 7 -26.81 33.46 -8.00
CA SER A 7 -27.03 32.69 -6.77
C SER A 7 -27.43 31.24 -7.07
N VAL A 8 -28.29 31.02 -8.07
CA VAL A 8 -28.68 29.69 -8.52
C VAL A 8 -27.51 28.93 -9.13
N TYR A 9 -26.71 29.57 -10.01
CA TYR A 9 -25.51 28.94 -10.57
C TYR A 9 -24.49 28.56 -9.49
N SER A 10 -24.28 29.43 -8.49
CA SER A 10 -23.37 29.14 -7.37
C SER A 10 -23.85 27.95 -6.53
N GLY A 11 -25.15 27.88 -6.23
CA GLY A 11 -25.74 26.76 -5.49
C GLY A 11 -25.68 25.43 -6.25
N VAL A 12 -25.94 25.44 -7.56
CA VAL A 12 -25.85 24.25 -8.41
C VAL A 12 -24.40 23.77 -8.57
N MET A 13 -23.44 24.68 -8.74
CA MET A 13 -22.01 24.32 -8.80
C MET A 13 -21.49 23.78 -7.46
N ALA A 14 -21.92 24.36 -6.34
CA ALA A 14 -21.59 23.84 -5.01
C ALA A 14 -22.19 22.44 -4.78
N LEU A 15 -23.43 22.20 -5.23
CA LEU A 15 -24.07 20.88 -5.17
C LEU A 15 -23.33 19.86 -6.06
N LEU A 16 -22.97 20.23 -7.28
CA LEU A 16 -22.22 19.37 -8.21
C LEU A 16 -20.81 19.03 -7.70
N LEU A 17 -20.13 19.93 -6.98
CA LEU A 17 -18.85 19.64 -6.33
C LEU A 17 -18.96 18.61 -5.19
N HIS A 18 -20.08 18.57 -4.46
CA HIS A 18 -20.31 17.61 -3.37
C HIS A 18 -20.69 16.21 -3.86
N LEU A 19 -21.05 16.04 -5.14
CA LEU A 19 -21.32 14.73 -5.76
C LEU A 19 -20.06 14.00 -6.25
N SER A 20 -18.87 14.47 -5.85
CA SER A 20 -17.60 13.77 -6.10
C SER A 20 -17.60 12.43 -5.35
N VAL A 21 -18.09 11.36 -6.01
CA VAL A 21 -18.00 9.99 -5.50
C VAL A 21 -16.52 9.63 -5.38
N HIS A 22 -16.00 9.61 -4.16
CA HIS A 22 -14.70 9.03 -3.87
C HIS A 22 -14.79 7.51 -4.09
N VAL A 23 -14.45 7.05 -5.28
CA VAL A 23 -14.17 5.63 -5.51
C VAL A 23 -12.85 5.32 -4.78
N GLU A 24 -12.93 4.65 -3.63
CA GLU A 24 -11.74 4.06 -2.99
C GLU A 24 -11.16 3.00 -3.94
N ALA A 25 -10.17 3.42 -4.72
CA ALA A 25 -9.39 2.51 -5.53
C ALA A 25 -8.42 1.74 -4.62
N GLY A 26 -8.26 0.44 -4.88
CA GLY A 26 -7.35 -0.40 -4.08
C GLY A 26 -5.92 0.14 -4.07
N ILE A 27 -5.17 -0.12 -3.01
CA ILE A 27 -3.76 0.28 -2.97
C ILE A 27 -2.94 -0.53 -3.98
N GLY A 28 -1.76 -0.01 -4.35
CA GLY A 28 -0.86 -0.71 -5.26
C GLY A 28 0.17 -1.52 -4.48
N CYS A 29 0.32 -2.81 -4.78
CA CYS A 29 1.23 -3.72 -4.07
C CYS A 29 2.09 -4.51 -5.05
N PHE A 30 3.24 -4.96 -4.58
CA PHE A 30 3.97 -6.02 -5.27
C PHE A 30 3.26 -7.36 -5.06
N LYS A 31 3.15 -8.19 -6.10
CA LYS A 31 2.59 -9.54 -6.05
C LYS A 31 3.56 -10.53 -6.68
N CYS A 32 3.97 -11.54 -5.93
CA CYS A 32 4.77 -12.65 -6.44
C CYS A 32 4.82 -13.79 -5.42
N SER A 33 5.08 -15.00 -5.90
CA SER A 33 5.42 -16.15 -5.04
C SER A 33 6.67 -16.81 -5.61
N SER A 34 7.65 -17.06 -4.75
CA SER A 34 8.92 -17.66 -5.12
C SER A 34 9.34 -18.64 -4.04
N ILE A 35 9.64 -19.87 -4.46
CA ILE A 35 10.24 -20.90 -3.62
C ILE A 35 11.62 -21.19 -4.19
N ASN A 36 12.64 -21.14 -3.33
CA ASN A 36 14.04 -21.34 -3.68
C ASN A 36 14.52 -20.47 -4.87
N GLY A 37 13.99 -19.25 -4.98
CA GLY A 37 14.34 -18.33 -6.06
C GLY A 37 13.73 -18.66 -7.43
N SER A 38 12.66 -19.45 -7.50
CA SER A 38 11.95 -19.78 -8.76
C SER A 38 11.51 -18.55 -9.55
N VAL A 39 11.29 -17.41 -8.88
CA VAL A 39 11.03 -16.11 -9.52
C VAL A 39 12.11 -15.12 -9.09
N PRO A 40 13.20 -14.96 -9.86
CA PRO A 40 14.33 -14.11 -9.48
C PRO A 40 13.92 -12.68 -9.15
N GLY A 41 12.93 -12.13 -9.88
CA GLY A 41 12.47 -10.78 -9.67
C GLY A 41 11.51 -10.57 -8.51
N CYS A 42 11.13 -11.64 -7.82
CA CYS A 42 10.47 -11.54 -6.53
C CYS A 42 11.49 -11.25 -5.42
N ARG A 43 12.77 -11.60 -5.56
CA ARG A 43 13.74 -11.49 -4.46
C ARG A 43 14.06 -10.04 -4.13
N ASP A 44 14.44 -9.78 -2.87
CA ASP A 44 15.00 -8.49 -2.49
C ASP A 44 16.49 -8.42 -2.90
N PRO A 45 17.02 -7.23 -3.23
CA PRO A 45 16.30 -5.98 -3.50
C PRO A 45 15.57 -6.03 -4.85
N PHE A 46 14.47 -5.29 -4.98
CA PHE A 46 13.79 -5.17 -6.27
C PHE A 46 14.66 -4.45 -7.30
N HIS A 47 14.84 -5.08 -8.47
CA HIS A 47 15.46 -4.42 -9.60
C HIS A 47 14.44 -3.47 -10.27
N PRO A 48 14.80 -2.22 -10.63
CA PRO A 48 13.87 -1.27 -11.23
C PRO A 48 13.18 -1.75 -12.51
N ALA A 49 13.82 -2.65 -13.25
CA ALA A 49 13.27 -3.28 -14.45
C ALA A 49 12.14 -4.29 -14.16
N MET A 50 11.84 -4.61 -12.89
CA MET A 50 10.86 -5.62 -12.48
C MET A 50 9.52 -5.01 -12.06
N GLY A 51 9.09 -3.97 -12.80
CA GLY A 51 7.83 -3.28 -12.58
C GLY A 51 6.60 -4.18 -12.75
N ASP A 52 6.73 -5.33 -13.43
CA ASP A 52 5.65 -6.27 -13.71
C ASP A 52 5.02 -6.86 -12.44
N PHE A 53 5.77 -6.93 -11.34
CA PHE A 53 5.24 -7.41 -10.07
C PHE A 53 4.43 -6.34 -9.34
N TYR A 54 4.50 -5.07 -9.74
CA TYR A 54 3.72 -4.01 -9.12
C TYR A 54 2.33 -3.91 -9.76
N HIS A 55 1.31 -4.29 -9.00
CA HIS A 55 -0.08 -4.20 -9.42
C HIS A 55 -0.72 -2.93 -8.86
N ARG A 56 -1.01 -1.97 -9.75
CA ARG A 56 -1.85 -0.81 -9.44
C ARG A 56 -3.30 -1.24 -9.17
N PHE A 57 -3.99 -0.51 -8.30
CA PHE A 57 -5.39 -0.78 -7.95
C PHE A 57 -5.62 -2.24 -7.56
N CYS A 58 -4.77 -2.75 -6.67
CA CYS A 58 -4.71 -4.17 -6.38
C CYS A 58 -6.06 -4.67 -5.88
N ARG A 59 -6.48 -5.83 -6.40
CA ARG A 59 -7.74 -6.46 -6.04
C ARG A 59 -7.51 -7.90 -5.63
N GLN A 60 -8.36 -8.37 -4.73
CA GLN A 60 -8.30 -9.72 -4.19
C GLN A 60 -9.70 -10.35 -4.16
N THR A 61 -9.77 -11.66 -4.40
CA THR A 61 -10.99 -12.46 -4.22
C THR A 61 -11.14 -12.85 -2.77
N VAL A 62 -12.35 -12.74 -2.23
CA VAL A 62 -12.66 -13.20 -0.87
C VAL A 62 -13.36 -14.54 -0.96
N THR A 63 -12.92 -15.50 -0.15
CA THR A 63 -13.57 -16.81 -0.05
C THR A 63 -15.06 -16.63 0.25
N HIS A 64 -15.91 -17.37 -0.45
CA HIS A 64 -17.39 -17.28 -0.35
C HIS A 64 -18.01 -15.96 -0.82
N ARG A 65 -17.29 -15.12 -1.56
CA ARG A 65 -17.88 -13.93 -2.22
C ARG A 65 -17.57 -13.92 -3.71
N VAL A 66 -18.55 -13.52 -4.51
CA VAL A 66 -18.38 -13.36 -5.96
C VAL A 66 -17.75 -11.99 -6.25
N GLY A 67 -16.69 -11.98 -7.05
CA GLY A 67 -16.02 -10.77 -7.52
C GLY A 67 -14.69 -10.47 -6.82
N GLN A 68 -14.08 -9.35 -7.22
CA GLN A 68 -12.81 -8.88 -6.69
C GLN A 68 -12.98 -7.55 -5.95
N PHE A 69 -12.35 -7.45 -4.79
CA PHE A 69 -12.48 -6.30 -3.90
C PHE A 69 -11.17 -5.51 -3.83
N PRO A 70 -11.25 -4.17 -3.67
CA PRO A 70 -10.06 -3.33 -3.56
C PRO A 70 -9.27 -3.70 -2.31
N ALA A 71 -7.97 -3.96 -2.49
CA ALA A 71 -7.06 -4.25 -1.39
C ALA A 71 -6.75 -2.99 -0.57
N LYS A 72 -6.58 -3.16 0.74
CA LYS A 72 -6.21 -2.10 1.69
C LYS A 72 -4.82 -2.31 2.31
N TYR A 73 -4.27 -3.50 2.13
CA TYR A 73 -2.99 -3.92 2.71
C TYR A 73 -2.12 -4.60 1.66
N CYS A 74 -0.82 -4.40 1.76
CA CYS A 74 0.17 -5.22 1.10
C CYS A 74 0.81 -6.13 2.15
N THR A 75 1.01 -7.39 1.79
CA THR A 75 1.63 -8.39 2.65
C THR A 75 2.94 -8.88 2.06
N LYS A 76 3.87 -9.28 2.93
CA LYS A 76 5.16 -9.90 2.60
C LYS A 76 5.46 -11.00 3.60
N ILE A 77 5.69 -12.20 3.10
CA ILE A 77 6.13 -13.38 3.85
C ILE A 77 7.52 -13.73 3.34
N LYS A 78 8.50 -13.82 4.23
CA LYS A 78 9.83 -14.31 3.90
C LYS A 78 10.29 -15.29 4.97
N GLY A 79 10.73 -16.47 4.59
CA GLY A 79 11.20 -17.45 5.56
C GLY A 79 12.04 -18.56 4.95
N ILE A 80 12.66 -19.35 5.82
CA ILE A 80 13.43 -20.54 5.46
C ILE A 80 12.72 -21.74 6.05
N ASN A 81 12.40 -22.73 5.23
CA ASN A 81 11.80 -23.98 5.68
C ASN A 81 12.73 -24.66 6.69
N THR A 82 12.21 -25.04 7.85
CA THR A 82 13.06 -25.55 8.95
C THR A 82 13.67 -26.90 8.61
N ARG A 83 12.99 -27.71 7.78
CA ARG A 83 13.40 -29.03 7.31
C ARG A 83 14.22 -28.98 6.02
N THR A 84 13.68 -28.43 4.93
CA THR A 84 14.30 -28.48 3.59
C THR A 84 15.31 -27.37 3.35
N LYS A 85 15.34 -26.35 4.21
CA LYS A 85 16.12 -25.12 4.04
C LYS A 85 15.76 -24.32 2.79
N ALA A 86 14.63 -24.62 2.14
CA ALA A 86 14.13 -23.85 1.01
C ALA A 86 13.71 -22.43 1.45
N GLU A 87 14.10 -21.42 0.68
CA GLU A 87 13.64 -20.04 0.90
C GLU A 87 12.24 -19.84 0.33
N LEU A 88 11.34 -19.30 1.14
CA LEU A 88 10.01 -18.85 0.75
C LEU A 88 9.99 -17.32 0.69
N LEU A 89 9.42 -16.79 -0.39
CA LEU A 89 9.11 -15.37 -0.51
C LEU A 89 7.76 -15.18 -1.22
N VAL A 90 6.79 -14.63 -0.50
CA VAL A 90 5.45 -14.34 -1.01
C VAL A 90 5.13 -12.89 -0.77
N ARG A 91 4.57 -12.23 -1.78
CA ARG A 91 3.98 -10.90 -1.69
C ARG A 91 2.59 -10.93 -2.27
N SER A 92 1.66 -10.32 -1.58
CA SER A 92 0.27 -10.23 -2.01
C SER A 92 -0.35 -8.90 -1.59
N CYS A 93 -1.58 -8.69 -2.03
CA CYS A 93 -2.43 -7.63 -1.56
C CYS A 93 -3.69 -8.23 -0.95
N ASP A 94 -4.11 -7.65 0.15
CA ASP A 94 -5.16 -8.19 1.00
C ASP A 94 -6.10 -7.08 1.46
N MET A 95 -7.32 -7.45 1.83
CA MET A 95 -8.33 -6.52 2.33
C MET A 95 -8.14 -6.21 3.82
N GLU A 96 -7.52 -7.12 4.55
CA GLU A 96 -7.23 -7.06 5.97
C GLU A 96 -5.73 -7.25 6.19
N SER A 97 -5.20 -6.89 7.36
CA SER A 97 -3.76 -6.96 7.60
C SER A 97 -3.21 -8.38 7.56
N GLY A 98 -4.04 -9.42 7.71
CA GLY A 98 -3.68 -10.84 7.64
C GLY A 98 -2.85 -11.32 8.84
N PHE A 99 -1.90 -10.53 9.31
CA PHE A 99 -1.01 -10.78 10.45
C PHE A 99 -0.30 -9.50 10.88
N ASP A 100 0.19 -9.51 12.13
CA ASP A 100 1.06 -8.46 12.66
C ASP A 100 2.50 -8.62 12.17
N ASN A 101 3.20 -7.49 12.11
CA ASN A 101 4.61 -7.44 11.74
C ASN A 101 5.46 -8.16 12.79
N THR A 102 5.80 -9.42 12.51
CA THR A 102 6.47 -10.30 13.47
C THR A 102 7.48 -11.19 12.77
N CYS A 103 8.49 -11.60 13.53
CA CYS A 103 9.51 -12.56 13.11
C CYS A 103 9.55 -13.72 14.09
N GLY A 104 9.71 -14.92 13.57
CA GLY A 104 9.74 -16.14 14.35
C GLY A 104 9.40 -17.36 13.49
N THR A 105 8.91 -18.38 14.15
CA THR A 105 8.48 -19.61 13.49
C THR A 105 7.00 -19.51 13.13
N PHE A 106 6.64 -19.87 11.91
CA PHE A 106 5.26 -19.89 11.42
C PHE A 106 5.01 -21.07 10.49
N ILE A 107 3.75 -21.48 10.37
CA ILE A 107 3.32 -22.51 9.42
C ILE A 107 2.76 -21.82 8.17
N PHE A 108 3.23 -22.25 7.00
CA PHE A 108 2.70 -21.82 5.72
C PHE A 108 2.47 -23.04 4.83
N GLU A 109 1.24 -23.20 4.33
CA GLU A 109 0.82 -24.36 3.51
C GLU A 109 1.17 -25.74 4.12
N GLY A 110 1.18 -25.84 5.45
CA GLY A 110 1.46 -27.08 6.18
C GLY A 110 2.94 -27.36 6.47
N ASP A 111 3.86 -26.52 5.98
CA ASP A 111 5.29 -26.58 6.29
C ASP A 111 5.69 -25.51 7.32
N GLU A 112 6.69 -25.83 8.15
CA GLU A 112 7.24 -24.91 9.14
C GLU A 112 8.38 -24.07 8.55
N TYR A 113 8.31 -22.76 8.77
CA TYR A 113 9.29 -21.79 8.34
C TYR A 113 9.77 -20.95 9.52
N HIS A 114 11.06 -20.59 9.49
CA HIS A 114 11.59 -19.52 10.33
C HIS A 114 11.82 -18.28 9.48
N GLY A 115 11.21 -17.17 9.86
CA GLY A 115 11.24 -15.95 9.07
C GLY A 115 10.32 -14.89 9.62
N CYS A 116 9.71 -14.10 8.74
CA CYS A 116 8.92 -12.95 9.14
C CYS A 116 7.70 -12.73 8.25
N LEU A 117 6.66 -12.22 8.89
CA LEU A 117 5.37 -11.88 8.33
C LEU A 117 5.19 -10.37 8.47
N MET A 118 4.87 -9.67 7.37
CA MET A 118 4.63 -8.23 7.38
C MET A 118 3.39 -7.78 6.59
N SER A 119 2.68 -6.81 7.16
CA SER A 119 1.53 -6.14 6.59
C SER A 119 1.68 -4.62 6.67
N CYS A 120 1.25 -3.90 5.64
CA CYS A 120 1.37 -2.44 5.56
C CYS A 120 0.29 -1.83 4.64
N LYS A 121 -0.03 -0.54 4.82
CA LYS A 121 -1.21 0.13 4.21
C LYS A 121 -0.91 1.13 3.08
N SER A 122 0.36 1.33 2.71
CA SER A 122 0.75 2.31 1.70
C SER A 122 1.15 1.64 0.37
N HIS A 123 1.07 2.40 -0.72
CA HIS A 123 1.51 1.90 -2.03
C HIS A 123 2.94 1.38 -1.97
N ALA A 124 3.19 0.21 -2.58
CA ALA A 124 4.51 -0.38 -2.73
C ALA A 124 5.25 -0.62 -1.39
N CYS A 125 4.56 -0.67 -0.26
CA CYS A 125 5.20 -0.81 1.05
C CYS A 125 5.82 -2.20 1.27
N ASN A 126 5.43 -3.21 0.48
CA ASN A 126 6.03 -4.54 0.47
C ASN A 126 7.22 -4.67 -0.52
N SER A 127 7.75 -3.56 -1.04
CA SER A 127 8.84 -3.51 -2.03
C SER A 127 10.24 -3.77 -1.47
N ALA A 128 10.52 -3.42 -0.22
CA ALA A 128 11.89 -3.30 0.25
C ALA A 128 12.25 -4.28 1.37
N VAL A 129 13.56 -4.36 1.64
CA VAL A 129 14.16 -5.07 2.76
C VAL A 129 13.64 -4.42 4.04
N SER A 130 12.62 -4.99 4.64
CA SER A 130 12.64 -5.05 6.09
C SER A 130 13.95 -5.72 6.44
N SER A 131 14.89 -4.94 6.96
CA SER A 131 16.10 -5.46 7.59
C SER A 131 15.62 -6.32 8.75
N PHE A 132 15.35 -7.59 8.44
CA PHE A 132 15.13 -8.65 9.42
C PHE A 132 16.49 -9.04 9.97
N SER A 133 17.24 -8.06 10.47
CA SER A 133 18.30 -8.34 11.42
C SER A 133 17.60 -8.92 12.64
N ALA A 134 17.92 -10.18 12.94
CA ALA A 134 17.58 -10.82 14.20
C ALA A 134 18.06 -9.91 15.34
N GLY A 135 17.13 -9.08 15.85
CA GLY A 135 17.42 -8.04 16.83
C GLY A 135 16.90 -6.67 16.40
N GLY A 136 15.70 -6.32 16.87
CA GLY A 136 15.29 -4.93 17.03
C GLY A 136 14.03 -4.53 16.27
N CYS A 137 12.95 -4.30 17.00
CA CYS A 137 11.93 -3.33 16.61
C CYS A 137 12.62 -1.97 16.39
N GLY A 138 12.76 -1.54 15.14
CA GLY A 138 13.48 -0.31 14.81
C GLY A 138 12.79 0.47 13.70
N TRP A 139 11.91 1.40 14.09
CA TRP A 139 11.58 2.54 13.24
C TRP A 139 12.84 3.40 13.12
N SER A 140 13.55 3.36 11.98
CA SER A 140 14.19 4.53 11.36
C SER A 140 15.14 4.15 10.22
N ARG A 141 15.17 5.07 9.24
CA ARG A 141 16.28 5.35 8.30
C ARG A 141 16.16 4.80 6.88
N TRP A 142 15.09 5.20 6.18
CA TRP A 142 15.16 5.60 4.76
C TRP A 142 14.31 6.85 4.53
N TRP A 143 14.81 8.00 4.97
CA TRP A 143 14.45 9.30 4.39
C TRP A 143 15.67 9.81 3.63
N SER A 144 15.71 9.53 2.33
CA SER A 144 16.36 10.37 1.31
C SER A 144 16.32 9.66 -0.04
N SER A 145 15.34 10.01 -0.85
CA SER A 145 15.56 10.75 -2.10
C SER A 145 14.24 10.77 -2.88
N TYR A 146 13.96 11.89 -3.54
CA TYR A 146 12.69 12.27 -4.19
C TYR A 146 11.64 12.94 -3.28
N GLY A 147 11.70 14.28 -3.23
CA GLY A 147 10.51 15.06 -3.55
C GLY A 147 9.86 15.89 -2.45
N ARG A 148 10.60 16.71 -1.71
CA ARG A 148 10.01 17.95 -1.17
C ARG A 148 9.86 18.94 -2.31
N SER A 149 8.63 19.16 -2.77
CA SER A 149 8.26 20.37 -3.52
C SER A 149 6.83 20.77 -3.18
N LEU A 150 6.76 21.82 -2.34
CA LEU A 150 5.80 22.92 -2.39
C LEU A 150 4.32 22.60 -2.62
N VAL A 151 3.60 22.19 -1.57
CA VAL A 151 2.15 22.49 -1.44
C VAL A 151 1.79 22.70 0.04
N VAL A 152 2.41 23.69 0.70
CA VAL A 152 1.90 24.25 1.96
C VAL A 152 2.19 25.75 1.94
N LEU A 153 1.41 26.52 1.18
CA LEU A 153 1.43 28.00 1.24
C LEU A 153 0.25 28.64 0.48
N TRP A 154 -0.99 28.17 0.69
CA TRP A 154 -2.20 28.92 0.26
C TRP A 154 -3.42 28.56 1.14
N ILE A 155 -3.37 28.73 2.46
CA ILE A 155 -4.59 28.64 3.31
C ILE A 155 -4.77 29.83 4.28
N VAL A 156 -3.90 30.85 4.27
CA VAL A 156 -4.12 32.03 5.14
C VAL A 156 -3.90 33.31 4.36
N SER A 157 -4.94 33.81 3.65
CA SER A 157 -5.10 35.21 3.21
C SER A 157 -6.42 35.46 2.45
N ILE A 158 -7.60 35.16 3.02
CA ILE A 158 -8.88 35.73 2.51
C ILE A 158 -9.84 36.11 3.66
N PHE A 159 -9.31 36.63 4.78
CA PHE A 159 -10.14 37.29 5.80
C PHE A 159 -9.41 38.49 6.36
N SER A 160 -9.31 39.55 5.55
CA SER A 160 -9.09 40.93 6.00
C SER A 160 -9.30 41.87 4.81
N GLY A 161 -10.36 42.66 4.83
CA GLY A 161 -10.44 43.90 4.04
C GLY A 161 -11.67 44.07 3.14
N ILE A 162 -12.84 44.33 3.73
CA ILE A 162 -13.80 45.30 3.19
C ILE A 162 -14.42 46.05 4.39
N ILE A 163 -13.80 47.18 4.75
CA ILE A 163 -14.47 48.33 5.37
C ILE A 163 -14.01 49.53 4.55
N LEU A 164 -14.92 50.09 3.77
CA LEU A 164 -15.13 51.51 3.49
C LEU A 164 -16.49 51.65 2.80
#